data_AF-A0AAQ4S381-F1
#
_entry.id   AF-A0AAQ4S381-F1
#
_cell.length_a   1.000
_cell.length_b   1.000
_cell.length_c   1.000
_cell.angle_alpha   90.00
_cell.angle_beta   90.00
_cell.angle_gamma   90.00
#
_symmetry.space_group_name_H-M   'P 1'
#
loop_
_entity.id
_entity.type
_entity.pdbx_description
1 polymer ?
#
loop_
_entity_poly.entity_id
_entity_poly.type
_entity_poly.pdbx_seq_one_letter_code
_entity_poly.pdbx_strand_id
1 'polypeptide(L)'
;MRRRGGEQEAHSAPLLRRTTSEPSGSRRESHVVDARVSPLGAPAPASRAAAAAAAAAAEVEVEEEVVVEAPKETKQRRQGTEMVQNVILVFFRRRLSQRPAVEELESRNILKQRNDQLEQEERREIKQRLNRKLNQRPTVDELRDRKILIRFSDYVEVAKAQDYDRRADKPWTRLSAADKAAIRKELNEFKSNEMEVHTSSKHLTRFHRP
;
A
#
# COMPACT_ATOMS: atom_id res chain seq x y z
N MET A 1 20.47 -73.18 -32.77
CA MET A 1 19.27 -73.06 -33.63
C MET A 1 18.22 -72.23 -32.90
N ARG A 2 17.88 -71.05 -33.43
CA ARG A 2 16.88 -70.14 -32.87
C ARG A 2 15.48 -70.62 -33.23
N ARG A 3 14.58 -70.72 -32.26
CA ARG A 3 13.13 -70.85 -32.48
C ARG A 3 12.41 -69.53 -32.18
N ARG A 4 11.42 -69.25 -33.03
CA ARG A 4 10.45 -68.14 -32.99
C ARG A 4 9.38 -68.35 -31.90
N GLY A 5 8.74 -67.24 -31.53
CA GLY A 5 7.50 -67.15 -30.77
C GLY A 5 7.60 -65.97 -29.80
N GLY A 6 6.70 -65.01 -29.73
CA GLY A 6 5.38 -64.81 -30.33
C GLY A 6 4.89 -63.43 -29.89
N GLU A 7 3.96 -62.89 -30.66
CA GLU A 7 3.33 -61.59 -30.51
C GLU A 7 2.66 -61.40 -29.14
N GLN A 8 2.71 -60.19 -28.58
CA GLN A 8 1.58 -59.59 -27.86
C GLN A 8 1.52 -58.09 -28.16
N GLU A 9 0.43 -57.71 -28.83
CA GLU A 9 -0.08 -56.34 -28.91
C GLU A 9 -0.29 -55.75 -27.52
N ALA A 10 0.11 -54.49 -27.34
CA ALA A 10 -0.39 -53.64 -26.26
C ALA A 10 -0.88 -52.32 -26.88
N HIS A 11 -2.15 -52.37 -27.28
CA HIS A 11 -3.11 -51.31 -27.45
C HIS A 11 -2.69 -49.88 -27.06
N SER A 12 -2.71 -48.99 -28.06
CA SER A 12 -2.90 -47.55 -27.90
C SER A 12 -4.15 -47.27 -27.05
N ALA A 13 -3.98 -46.65 -25.89
CA ALA A 13 -5.07 -46.09 -25.10
C ALA A 13 -5.14 -44.56 -25.33
N PRO A 14 -6.25 -44.01 -25.86
CA PRO A 14 -6.43 -42.57 -25.93
C PRO A 14 -6.77 -42.02 -24.54
N LEU A 15 -6.04 -41.00 -24.11
CA LEU A 15 -6.33 -40.23 -22.90
C LEU A 15 -7.71 -39.55 -23.04
N LEU A 16 -8.71 -40.11 -22.35
CA LEU A 16 -10.03 -39.51 -22.12
C LEU A 16 -9.87 -38.11 -21.52
N ARG A 17 -10.25 -37.07 -22.28
CA ARG A 17 -10.49 -35.73 -21.72
C ARG A 17 -11.70 -35.83 -20.80
N ARG A 18 -11.46 -35.81 -19.49
CA ARG A 18 -12.52 -35.62 -18.49
C ARG A 18 -13.07 -34.20 -18.65
N THR A 19 -14.26 -34.10 -19.24
CA THR A 19 -15.12 -32.92 -19.09
C THR A 19 -15.68 -32.92 -17.69
N THR A 20 -15.11 -32.14 -16.78
CA THR A 20 -15.79 -31.78 -15.53
C THR A 20 -16.54 -30.48 -15.78
N SER A 21 -17.83 -30.64 -16.11
CA SER A 21 -18.85 -29.65 -15.83
C SER A 21 -18.86 -29.39 -14.32
N GLU A 22 -18.66 -28.15 -13.92
CA GLU A 22 -18.87 -27.69 -12.54
C GLU A 22 -19.96 -26.60 -12.54
N PRO A 23 -20.70 -26.47 -11.43
CA PRO A 23 -22.11 -26.17 -11.47
C PRO A 23 -22.42 -24.68 -11.27
N SER A 24 -23.62 -24.32 -11.72
CA SER A 24 -24.29 -23.04 -11.49
C SER A 24 -24.39 -22.72 -9.99
N GLY A 25 -23.56 -21.79 -9.52
CA GLY A 25 -23.65 -21.16 -8.20
C GLY A 25 -24.54 -19.93 -8.23
N SER A 26 -25.78 -20.11 -7.77
CA SER A 26 -26.72 -19.05 -7.46
C SER A 26 -26.29 -18.27 -6.21
N ARG A 27 -26.45 -16.94 -6.29
CA ARG A 27 -26.78 -16.00 -5.19
C ARG A 27 -25.65 -15.52 -4.26
N ARG A 28 -25.34 -14.22 -4.36
CA ARG A 28 -25.71 -13.19 -3.36
C ARG A 28 -25.36 -11.81 -3.92
N GLU A 29 -26.38 -11.10 -4.41
CA GLU A 29 -26.31 -9.66 -4.64
C GLU A 29 -26.16 -8.97 -3.28
N SER A 30 -25.02 -8.35 -3.03
CA SER A 30 -24.88 -7.35 -1.98
C SER A 30 -25.32 -6.01 -2.54
N HIS A 31 -26.59 -5.69 -2.30
CA HIS A 31 -27.18 -4.37 -2.52
C HIS A 31 -26.41 -3.34 -1.68
N VAL A 32 -25.63 -2.46 -2.33
CA VAL A 32 -25.04 -1.29 -1.69
C VAL A 32 -26.13 -0.22 -1.69
N VAL A 33 -26.73 0.01 -0.53
CA VAL A 33 -27.67 1.11 -0.32
C VAL A 33 -26.91 2.43 -0.41
N ASP A 34 -27.15 3.17 -1.49
CA ASP A 34 -26.69 4.54 -1.68
C ASP A 34 -27.39 5.44 -0.65
N ALA A 35 -26.69 5.81 0.41
CA ALA A 35 -27.17 6.78 1.39
C ALA A 35 -27.18 8.17 0.74
N ARG A 36 -28.33 8.54 0.15
CA ARG A 36 -28.62 9.92 -0.24
C ARG A 36 -28.59 10.80 1.01
N VAL A 37 -27.51 11.53 1.20
CA VAL A 37 -27.46 12.64 2.17
C VAL A 37 -28.17 13.82 1.51
N SER A 38 -29.41 14.06 1.93
CA SER A 38 -30.16 15.28 1.60
C SER A 38 -29.48 16.50 2.24
N PRO A 39 -29.28 17.62 1.52
CA PRO A 39 -28.74 18.83 2.12
C PRO A 39 -29.83 19.56 2.93
N LEU A 40 -29.58 19.80 4.21
CA LEU A 40 -30.35 20.75 5.01
C LEU A 40 -30.12 22.16 4.44
N GLY A 41 -31.16 22.73 3.83
CA GLY A 41 -31.19 24.13 3.42
C GLY A 41 -31.20 25.04 4.64
N ALA A 42 -30.26 25.99 4.68
CA ALA A 42 -30.32 27.12 5.59
C ALA A 42 -31.35 28.15 5.08
N PRO A 43 -32.22 28.70 5.94
CA PRO A 43 -32.95 29.92 5.62
C PRO A 43 -32.29 31.14 6.29
N ALA A 44 -32.10 32.19 5.50
CA ALA A 44 -31.89 33.57 5.95
C ALA A 44 -32.94 34.48 5.28
N PRO A 45 -33.08 35.75 5.67
CA PRO A 45 -34.05 36.25 6.64
C PRO A 45 -35.18 37.06 5.97
N ALA A 46 -36.41 36.96 6.47
CA ALA A 46 -37.52 37.81 6.04
C ALA A 46 -37.84 38.88 7.10
N SER A 47 -37.52 40.13 6.75
CA SER A 47 -37.98 41.32 7.44
C SER A 47 -39.44 41.63 7.10
N ARG A 48 -40.19 42.08 8.12
CA ARG A 48 -41.24 43.12 8.08
C ARG A 48 -42.59 42.72 7.46
N ALA A 49 -43.63 42.59 8.29
CA ALA A 49 -44.69 43.60 8.46
C ALA A 49 -45.95 43.08 9.18
N ALA A 50 -46.38 43.86 10.18
CA ALA A 50 -47.75 44.28 10.47
C ALA A 50 -48.78 43.32 11.12
N ALA A 51 -49.15 43.73 12.33
CA ALA A 51 -50.52 44.01 12.79
C ALA A 51 -51.44 42.85 13.16
N ALA A 52 -51.78 42.77 14.46
CA ALA A 52 -53.14 42.89 15.00
C ALA A 52 -53.35 41.98 16.22
N ALA A 53 -53.33 42.57 17.42
CA ALA A 53 -54.21 42.21 18.54
C ALA A 53 -53.97 43.21 19.68
N ALA A 54 -54.90 44.16 19.79
CA ALA A 54 -55.01 45.07 20.90
C ALA A 54 -55.87 44.43 22.02
N ALA A 55 -55.60 44.91 23.24
CA ALA A 55 -56.52 45.02 24.37
C ALA A 55 -56.98 43.73 25.08
N ALA A 56 -56.43 43.49 26.28
CA ALA A 56 -57.22 43.09 27.45
C ALA A 56 -56.41 43.27 28.76
N ALA A 57 -57.04 44.02 29.68
CA ALA A 57 -56.94 43.92 31.14
C ALA A 57 -55.56 44.07 31.82
N ALA A 58 -55.33 45.29 32.30
CA ALA A 58 -54.58 45.51 33.53
C ALA A 58 -55.49 45.15 34.71
N GLU A 59 -55.13 44.09 35.44
CA GLU A 59 -55.46 43.98 36.87
C GLU A 59 -54.14 43.97 37.66
N VAL A 60 -54.12 44.86 38.64
CA VAL A 60 -53.06 45.04 39.61
C VAL A 60 -53.25 43.95 40.66
N GLU A 61 -52.55 42.83 40.50
CA GLU A 61 -52.28 41.96 41.63
C GLU A 61 -50.99 42.46 42.31
N VAL A 62 -51.14 42.76 43.59
CA VAL A 62 -50.07 43.15 44.50
C VAL A 62 -49.14 41.96 44.64
N GLU A 63 -48.08 41.90 43.83
CA GLU A 63 -46.94 41.06 44.15
C GLU A 63 -46.27 41.65 45.39
N GLU A 64 -46.34 40.90 46.48
CA GLU A 64 -45.54 41.10 47.68
C GLU A 64 -44.07 41.29 47.26
N GLU A 65 -43.49 42.48 47.48
CA GLU A 65 -42.04 42.64 47.43
C GLU A 65 -41.45 41.83 48.59
N VAL A 66 -41.17 40.55 48.32
CA VAL A 66 -40.22 39.79 49.12
C VAL A 66 -38.86 40.38 48.82
N VAL A 67 -38.39 41.25 49.71
CA VAL A 67 -36.98 41.65 49.77
C VAL A 67 -36.17 40.38 49.99
N VAL A 68 -35.68 39.77 48.91
CA VAL A 68 -34.71 38.68 48.96
C VAL A 68 -33.41 39.30 49.44
N GLU A 69 -33.21 39.38 50.75
CA GLU A 69 -31.91 39.65 51.34
C GLU A 69 -30.91 38.66 50.72
N ALA A 70 -29.93 39.19 49.99
CA ALA A 70 -28.86 38.38 49.41
C ALA A 70 -28.23 37.51 50.51
N PRO A 71 -28.22 36.17 50.37
CA PRO A 71 -27.84 35.29 51.47
C PRO A 71 -26.38 35.52 51.82
N LYS A 72 -26.11 35.85 53.10
CA LYS A 72 -24.76 36.00 53.64
C LYS A 72 -24.02 34.68 53.47
N GLU A 73 -23.06 34.65 52.56
CA GLU A 73 -22.26 33.47 52.25
C GLU A 73 -21.56 32.94 53.51
N THR A 74 -21.97 31.75 53.97
CA THR A 74 -21.35 31.09 55.12
C THR A 74 -19.93 30.62 54.75
N LYS A 75 -18.98 30.74 55.68
CA LYS A 75 -17.55 30.46 55.48
C LYS A 75 -17.29 29.05 54.89
N GLN A 76 -18.10 28.08 55.25
CA GLN A 76 -18.06 26.71 54.72
C GLN A 76 -18.56 26.59 53.27
N ARG A 77 -19.58 27.38 52.87
CA ARG A 77 -20.09 27.39 51.49
C ARG A 77 -19.10 28.08 50.55
N ARG A 78 -18.45 29.15 51.03
CA ARG A 78 -17.30 29.80 50.36
C ARG A 78 -16.14 28.84 50.14
N GLN A 79 -15.73 28.12 51.20
CA GLN A 79 -14.67 27.12 51.12
C GLN A 79 -15.02 25.98 50.14
N GLY A 80 -16.28 25.52 50.11
CA GLY A 80 -16.75 24.53 49.15
C GLY A 80 -16.68 25.02 47.71
N THR A 81 -17.11 26.27 47.44
CA THR A 81 -17.00 26.88 46.11
C THR A 81 -15.55 27.11 45.69
N GLU A 82 -14.67 27.52 46.61
CA GLU A 82 -13.24 27.71 46.38
C GLU A 82 -12.54 26.39 46.07
N MET A 83 -12.88 25.30 46.76
CA MET A 83 -12.34 23.97 46.49
C MET A 83 -12.74 23.45 45.10
N VAL A 84 -14.01 23.63 44.72
CA VAL A 84 -14.48 23.27 43.37
C VAL A 84 -13.78 24.11 42.30
N GLN A 85 -13.65 25.43 42.53
CA GLN A 85 -12.90 26.32 41.64
C GLN A 85 -11.44 25.89 41.50
N ASN A 86 -10.77 25.53 42.60
CA ASN A 86 -9.39 25.05 42.59
C ASN A 86 -9.24 23.72 41.84
N VAL A 87 -10.17 22.78 42.01
CA VAL A 87 -10.16 21.50 41.26
C VAL A 87 -10.31 21.75 39.76
N ILE A 88 -11.25 22.61 39.37
CA ILE A 88 -11.45 23.02 37.97
C ILE A 88 -10.19 23.69 37.42
N LEU A 89 -9.58 24.58 38.19
CA LEU A 89 -8.38 25.33 37.80
C LEU A 89 -7.18 24.40 37.62
N VAL A 90 -6.98 23.42 38.50
CA VAL A 90 -5.93 22.39 38.36
C VAL A 90 -6.15 21.51 37.14
N PHE A 91 -7.41 21.11 36.87
CA PHE A 91 -7.75 20.34 35.68
C PHE A 91 -7.44 21.10 34.38
N PHE A 92 -7.87 22.36 34.29
CA PHE A 92 -7.59 23.19 33.11
C PHE A 92 -6.09 23.44 32.94
N ARG A 93 -5.36 23.71 34.02
CA ARG A 93 -3.89 23.91 33.97
C ARG A 93 -3.17 22.69 33.40
N ARG A 94 -3.59 21.47 33.78
CA ARG A 94 -3.07 20.21 33.22
C ARG A 94 -3.43 20.05 31.75
N ARG A 95 -4.69 20.30 31.35
CA ARG A 95 -5.13 20.21 29.94
C ARG A 95 -4.42 21.20 29.03
N LEU A 96 -4.22 22.43 29.50
CA LEU A 96 -3.52 23.46 28.75
C LEU A 96 -2.02 23.15 28.60
N SER A 97 -1.38 22.55 29.62
CA SER A 97 0.02 22.13 29.55
C SER A 97 0.29 20.99 28.55
N GLN A 98 -0.74 20.18 28.26
CA GLN A 98 -0.67 19.04 27.34
C GLN A 98 -1.35 19.33 26.01
N ARG A 99 -1.65 20.60 25.71
CA ARG A 99 -2.37 20.98 24.50
C ARG A 99 -1.51 20.66 23.27
N PRO A 100 -1.95 19.78 22.37
CA PRO A 100 -1.22 19.47 21.14
C PRO A 100 -1.07 20.72 20.26
N ALA A 101 0.01 20.77 19.49
CA ALA A 101 0.20 21.82 18.50
C ALA A 101 -0.82 21.68 17.35
N VAL A 102 -1.09 22.79 16.66
CA VAL A 102 -2.04 22.84 15.53
C VAL A 102 -1.60 21.88 14.41
N GLU A 103 -0.31 21.89 14.06
CA GLU A 103 0.29 21.03 13.03
C GLU A 103 0.17 19.53 13.37
N GLU A 104 0.26 19.16 14.65
CA GLU A 104 0.07 17.77 15.09
C GLU A 104 -1.38 17.32 14.90
N LEU A 105 -2.35 18.20 15.14
CA LEU A 105 -3.77 17.92 14.92
C LEU A 105 -4.09 17.81 13.43
N GLU A 106 -3.44 18.60 12.57
CA GLU A 106 -3.54 18.51 11.11
C GLU A 106 -2.95 17.19 10.59
N SER A 107 -1.76 16.81 11.08
CA SER A 107 -1.10 15.55 10.73
C SER A 107 -1.91 14.32 11.14
N ARG A 108 -2.61 14.40 12.27
CA ARG A 108 -3.53 13.37 12.76
C ARG A 108 -4.92 13.44 12.14
N ASN A 109 -5.14 14.35 11.19
CA ASN A 109 -6.42 14.54 10.50
C ASN A 109 -7.58 14.97 11.43
N ILE A 110 -7.27 15.46 12.64
CA ILE A 110 -8.26 15.91 13.64
C ILE A 110 -8.69 17.34 13.33
N LEU A 111 -7.75 18.18 12.93
CA LEU A 111 -8.03 19.53 12.44
C LEU A 111 -7.84 19.55 10.92
N LYS A 112 -8.88 19.96 10.18
CA LYS A 112 -8.82 20.13 8.73
C LYS A 112 -8.57 21.60 8.41
N GLN A 113 -7.67 21.85 7.47
CA GLN A 113 -7.59 23.18 6.84
C GLN A 113 -8.92 23.42 6.13
N ARG A 114 -9.63 24.51 6.45
CA ARG A 114 -11.02 24.82 6.04
C ARG A 114 -11.19 25.10 4.53
N ASN A 115 -10.49 24.37 3.66
CA ASN A 115 -10.66 24.47 2.23
C ASN A 115 -11.38 23.24 1.69
N ASP A 116 -12.67 23.16 1.98
CA ASP A 116 -13.55 22.07 1.56
C ASP A 116 -13.57 21.91 0.03
N GLN A 117 -13.32 23.00 -0.72
CA GLN A 117 -13.25 22.97 -2.18
C GLN A 117 -11.97 22.26 -2.67
N LEU A 118 -10.80 22.56 -2.08
CA LEU A 118 -9.56 21.86 -2.42
C LEU A 118 -9.65 20.38 -2.05
N GLU A 119 -10.17 20.02 -0.87
CA GLU A 119 -10.30 18.60 -0.48
C GLU A 119 -11.26 17.84 -1.42
N GLN A 120 -12.33 18.49 -1.88
CA GLN A 120 -13.22 17.93 -2.89
C GLN A 120 -12.54 17.78 -4.26
N GLU A 121 -11.70 18.73 -4.67
CA GLU A 121 -10.92 18.66 -5.90
C GLU A 121 -9.86 17.55 -5.84
N GLU A 122 -9.08 17.47 -4.77
CA GLU A 122 -8.12 16.39 -4.53
C GLU A 122 -8.83 15.02 -4.53
N ARG A 123 -9.97 14.91 -3.86
CA ARG A 123 -10.75 13.67 -3.82
C ARG A 123 -11.30 13.28 -5.19
N ARG A 124 -11.71 14.26 -6.01
CA ARG A 124 -12.09 14.04 -7.41
C ARG A 124 -10.89 13.59 -8.23
N GLU A 125 -9.73 14.22 -8.08
CA GLU A 125 -8.51 13.88 -8.80
C GLU A 125 -8.02 12.46 -8.44
N ILE A 126 -7.98 12.12 -7.15
CA ILE A 126 -7.63 10.78 -6.67
C ILE A 126 -8.59 9.75 -7.28
N LYS A 127 -9.89 10.02 -7.29
CA LYS A 127 -10.90 9.13 -7.87
C LYS A 127 -10.69 8.95 -9.37
N GLN A 128 -10.45 10.04 -10.12
CA GLN A 128 -10.18 9.98 -11.55
C GLN A 128 -8.88 9.23 -11.86
N ARG A 129 -7.80 9.52 -11.13
CA ARG A 129 -6.50 8.85 -11.26
C ARG A 129 -6.61 7.35 -10.98
N LEU A 130 -7.33 6.97 -9.94
CA LEU A 130 -7.59 5.58 -9.60
C LEU A 130 -8.38 4.89 -10.72
N ASN A 131 -9.46 5.51 -11.19
CA ASN A 131 -10.27 4.95 -12.28
C ASN A 131 -9.43 4.69 -13.54
N ARG A 132 -8.58 5.65 -13.94
CA ARG A 132 -7.65 5.47 -15.06
C ARG A 132 -6.70 4.28 -14.84
N LYS A 133 -6.12 4.14 -13.64
CA LYS A 133 -5.22 3.01 -13.30
C LYS A 133 -5.92 1.66 -13.34
N LEU A 134 -7.18 1.60 -12.88
CA LEU A 134 -7.96 0.37 -12.88
C LEU A 134 -8.39 -0.04 -14.29
N ASN A 135 -8.72 0.92 -15.16
CA ASN A 135 -9.09 0.64 -16.55
C ASN A 135 -7.90 0.16 -17.39
N GLN A 136 -6.68 0.62 -17.08
CA GLN A 136 -5.44 0.21 -17.75
C GLN A 136 -4.74 -0.96 -17.04
N ARG A 137 -5.50 -1.75 -16.26
CA ARG A 137 -4.94 -2.88 -15.53
C ARG A 137 -4.56 -3.98 -16.52
N PRO A 138 -3.28 -4.37 -16.62
CA PRO A 138 -2.86 -5.42 -17.53
C PRO A 138 -3.47 -6.76 -17.13
N THR A 139 -3.72 -7.61 -18.12
CA THR A 139 -4.21 -8.97 -17.88
C THR A 139 -3.12 -9.85 -17.27
N VAL A 140 -3.52 -10.96 -16.65
CA VAL A 140 -2.58 -11.93 -16.07
C VAL A 140 -1.67 -12.51 -17.15
N ASP A 141 -2.20 -12.74 -18.35
CA ASP A 141 -1.45 -13.29 -19.47
C ASP A 141 -0.41 -12.30 -20.00
N GLU A 142 -0.73 -11.01 -20.12
CA GLU A 142 0.27 -9.97 -20.44
C GLU A 142 1.43 -9.92 -19.45
N LEU A 143 1.14 -10.11 -18.15
CA LEU A 143 2.17 -10.13 -17.11
C LEU A 143 3.04 -11.40 -17.18
N ARG A 144 2.50 -12.53 -17.66
CA ARG A 144 3.26 -13.75 -17.95
C ARG A 144 4.15 -13.57 -19.19
N ASP A 145 3.61 -12.97 -20.25
CA ASP A 145 4.36 -12.68 -21.48
C ASP A 145 5.51 -11.71 -21.24
N ARG A 146 5.30 -10.69 -20.40
CA ARG A 146 6.34 -9.77 -19.94
C ARG A 146 7.27 -10.37 -18.89
N LYS A 147 7.10 -11.66 -18.55
CA LYS A 147 7.95 -12.38 -17.59
C LYS A 147 7.94 -11.77 -16.18
N ILE A 148 6.88 -11.06 -15.82
CA ILE A 148 6.69 -10.48 -14.47
C ILE A 148 6.12 -11.54 -13.52
N LEU A 149 5.21 -12.38 -14.02
CA LEU A 149 4.65 -13.50 -13.28
C LEU A 149 5.33 -14.83 -13.65
N ILE A 150 6.68 -14.85 -13.70
CA ILE A 150 7.41 -16.12 -13.81
C ILE A 150 7.19 -16.90 -12.52
N ARG A 151 6.73 -18.14 -12.64
CA ARG A 151 6.70 -19.08 -11.52
C ARG A 151 7.95 -19.95 -11.56
N PHE A 152 8.61 -20.07 -10.42
CA PHE A 152 9.61 -21.10 -10.22
C PHE A 152 8.91 -22.37 -9.75
N SER A 153 9.45 -23.54 -10.12
CA SER A 153 9.04 -24.79 -9.50
C SER A 153 9.59 -24.81 -8.08
N ASP A 154 8.72 -25.05 -7.09
CA ASP A 154 9.14 -25.23 -5.70
C ASP A 154 9.89 -26.56 -5.51
N TYR A 155 9.66 -27.50 -6.43
CA TYR A 155 10.31 -28.80 -6.43
C TYR A 155 11.58 -28.77 -7.28
N VAL A 156 12.68 -29.18 -6.65
CA VAL A 156 13.99 -29.38 -7.29
C VAL A 156 14.29 -30.87 -7.27
N GLU A 157 14.52 -31.45 -8.45
CA GLU A 157 14.93 -32.84 -8.57
C GLU A 157 16.41 -32.99 -8.20
N VAL A 158 16.72 -33.93 -7.30
CA VAL A 158 18.09 -34.22 -6.85
C VAL A 158 18.46 -35.62 -7.27
N ALA A 159 19.47 -35.74 -8.13
CA ALA A 159 20.08 -37.01 -8.51
C ALA A 159 21.45 -37.16 -7.82
N LYS A 160 21.85 -38.41 -7.55
CA LYS A 160 23.19 -38.69 -7.02
C LYS A 160 24.22 -38.40 -8.11
N ALA A 161 25.21 -37.58 -7.79
CA ALA A 161 26.36 -37.38 -8.65
C ALA A 161 27.27 -38.63 -8.62
N GLN A 162 28.05 -38.82 -9.68
CA GLN A 162 29.07 -39.87 -9.71
C GLN A 162 30.10 -39.64 -8.59
N ASP A 163 30.41 -40.69 -7.83
CA ASP A 163 31.41 -40.67 -6.75
C ASP A 163 32.77 -41.16 -7.29
N TYR A 164 33.58 -40.20 -7.73
CA TYR A 164 34.94 -40.44 -8.21
C TYR A 164 35.82 -39.24 -7.87
N ASP A 165 37.14 -39.47 -7.82
CA ASP A 165 38.10 -38.41 -7.56
C ASP A 165 38.18 -37.44 -8.75
N ARG A 166 37.74 -36.20 -8.53
CA ARG A 166 37.79 -35.09 -9.51
C ARG A 166 39.01 -34.20 -9.33
N ARG A 167 39.99 -34.60 -8.50
CA ARG A 167 41.21 -33.81 -8.27
C ARG A 167 42.08 -33.82 -9.52
N ALA A 168 42.50 -32.64 -9.92
CA ALA A 168 43.49 -32.41 -10.97
C ALA A 168 44.59 -31.49 -10.43
N ASP A 169 45.81 -31.65 -10.94
CA ASP A 169 46.88 -30.69 -10.65
C ASP A 169 46.51 -29.30 -11.20
N LYS A 170 47.01 -28.26 -10.53
CA LYS A 170 46.73 -26.86 -10.83
C LYS A 170 48.02 -26.18 -11.26
N PRO A 171 48.56 -26.50 -12.46
CA PRO A 171 49.89 -26.06 -12.87
C PRO A 171 50.04 -24.53 -12.89
N TRP A 172 48.95 -23.79 -13.11
CA TRP A 172 48.92 -22.33 -13.07
C TRP A 172 49.32 -21.73 -11.71
N THR A 173 49.28 -22.50 -10.62
CA THR A 173 49.70 -22.03 -9.28
C THR A 173 51.23 -21.96 -9.12
N ARG A 174 51.98 -22.71 -9.93
CA ARG A 174 53.44 -22.84 -9.84
C ARG A 174 54.20 -21.99 -10.88
N LEU A 175 53.52 -21.05 -11.54
CA LEU A 175 54.10 -20.19 -12.57
C LEU A 175 54.96 -19.06 -11.96
N SER A 176 56.24 -19.03 -12.33
CA SER A 176 57.15 -17.94 -11.95
C SER A 176 56.84 -16.63 -12.68
N ALA A 177 57.46 -15.51 -12.25
CA ALA A 177 57.32 -14.23 -12.95
C ALA A 177 57.87 -14.29 -14.39
N ALA A 178 58.96 -15.05 -14.59
CA ALA A 178 59.56 -15.27 -15.90
C ALA A 178 58.63 -16.10 -16.80
N ASP A 179 58.05 -17.19 -16.28
CA ASP A 179 57.10 -18.02 -17.04
C ASP A 179 55.89 -17.22 -17.48
N LYS A 180 55.35 -16.38 -16.58
CA LYS A 180 54.24 -15.49 -16.93
C LYS A 180 54.63 -14.48 -17.99
N ALA A 181 55.86 -13.98 -18.01
CA ALA A 181 56.33 -13.06 -19.06
C ALA A 181 56.48 -13.77 -20.41
N ALA A 182 57.04 -14.97 -20.41
CA ALA A 182 57.14 -15.82 -21.60
C ALA A 182 55.75 -16.13 -22.19
N ILE A 183 54.82 -16.59 -21.36
CA ILE A 183 53.44 -16.89 -21.75
C ILE A 183 52.73 -15.65 -22.31
N ARG A 184 52.92 -14.46 -21.73
CA ARG A 184 52.33 -13.21 -22.28
C ARG A 184 52.87 -12.88 -23.66
N LYS A 185 54.18 -13.03 -23.88
CA LYS A 185 54.82 -12.81 -25.17
C LYS A 185 54.31 -13.79 -26.22
N GLU A 186 54.29 -15.08 -25.90
CA GLU A 186 53.79 -16.14 -26.77
C GLU A 186 52.32 -15.93 -27.14
N LEU A 187 51.46 -15.62 -26.17
CA LEU A 187 50.04 -15.36 -26.44
C LEU A 187 49.80 -14.13 -27.31
N ASN A 188 50.62 -13.08 -27.17
CA ASN A 188 50.47 -11.90 -28.02
C ASN A 188 50.87 -12.20 -29.47
N GLU A 189 51.97 -12.95 -29.66
CA GLU A 189 52.45 -13.40 -30.98
C GLU A 189 51.40 -14.29 -31.67
N PHE A 190 50.87 -15.28 -30.95
CA PHE A 190 49.80 -16.14 -31.45
C PHE A 190 48.58 -15.33 -31.88
N LYS A 191 48.13 -14.39 -31.04
CA LYS A 191 46.93 -13.56 -31.29
C LYS A 191 47.09 -12.57 -32.44
N SER A 192 48.31 -12.12 -32.73
CA SER A 192 48.56 -11.19 -33.83
C SER A 192 48.74 -11.90 -35.16
N ASN A 193 49.36 -13.08 -35.16
CA ASN A 193 49.88 -13.70 -36.38
C ASN A 193 49.13 -14.98 -36.81
N GLU A 194 48.67 -15.81 -35.87
CA GLU A 194 48.12 -17.13 -36.18
C GLU A 194 46.61 -17.23 -35.89
N MET A 195 46.13 -16.57 -34.84
CA MET A 195 44.73 -16.64 -34.44
C MET A 195 43.83 -15.90 -35.43
N GLU A 196 43.02 -16.64 -36.18
CA GLU A 196 42.04 -16.05 -37.09
C GLU A 196 40.92 -15.35 -36.31
N VAL A 197 40.70 -14.06 -36.61
CA VAL A 197 39.63 -13.25 -36.04
C VAL A 197 38.98 -12.47 -37.16
N HIS A 198 37.65 -12.45 -37.19
CA HIS A 198 36.89 -11.66 -38.15
C HIS A 198 37.30 -10.18 -38.08
N THR A 199 37.38 -9.52 -39.24
CA THR A 199 37.88 -8.14 -39.37
C THR A 199 37.14 -7.16 -38.45
N SER A 200 35.82 -7.27 -38.35
CA SER A 200 34.99 -6.42 -37.48
C SER A 200 35.21 -6.69 -35.98
N SER A 201 35.66 -7.87 -35.60
CA SER A 201 35.84 -8.29 -34.20
C SER A 201 37.29 -8.20 -33.71
N LYS A 202 38.22 -7.81 -34.59
CA LYS A 202 39.66 -7.75 -34.26
C LYS A 202 39.98 -6.83 -33.06
N HIS A 203 39.15 -5.82 -32.81
CA HIS A 203 39.27 -4.92 -31.66
C HIS A 203 38.95 -5.59 -30.30
N LEU A 204 38.31 -6.76 -30.30
CA LEU A 204 38.01 -7.54 -29.08
C LEU A 204 39.17 -8.47 -28.68
N THR A 205 40.19 -8.61 -29.54
CA THR A 205 41.36 -9.45 -29.25
C THR A 205 42.10 -8.93 -28.02
N ARG A 206 42.05 -9.70 -26.93
CA ARG A 206 42.64 -9.32 -25.64
C ARG A 206 44.15 -9.56 -25.63
N PHE A 207 44.93 -8.51 -25.83
CA PHE A 207 46.39 -8.53 -25.68
C PHE A 207 46.82 -8.43 -24.21
N HIS A 208 48.03 -8.93 -23.92
CA HIS A 208 48.68 -8.88 -22.61
C HIS A 208 49.80 -7.84 -22.60
N ARG A 209 50.10 -7.27 -21.43
CA ARG A 209 51.25 -6.35 -21.28
C ARG A 209 52.57 -7.14 -21.40
N PRO A 210 53.60 -6.61 -22.07
CA PRO A 210 54.95 -7.20 -22.04
C PRO A 210 55.44 -7.41 -20.61
#